data_AF-A0A290Z0M6-F1
#
_entry.id   AF-A0A290Z0M6-F1
#
_cell.length_a   1.000
_cell.length_b   1.000
_cell.length_c   1.000
_cell.angle_alpha   90.00
_cell.angle_beta   90.00
_cell.angle_gamma   90.00
#
_symmetry.space_group_name_H-M   'P 1'
#
loop_
_entity.id
_entity.type
_entity.pdbx_description
1 polymer ?
#
loop_
_entity_poly.entity_id
_entity_poly.type
_entity_poly.pdbx_seq_one_letter_code
_entity_poly.pdbx_strand_id
1 'polypeptide(L)'
;MNRTSGQRRGPAPSPAPARSALTEDRYRRGARRTAGEPLAASWEPDGAKPRERKRSIKNLIGNYGWRIYAVPVLVVLTALVVLDTAAQDDQGGGVAQQGGGLGQDRSEQAEDHPKVDETPPANTALVDIPTAVLPEGPSYTEQGAGTWEVVQGRTEKVGDGPLRKYAIEIEVGINPIDHGGDVTTFARTVDAYLADQRSWVGTGNVSMQRVDDGSEDFRISLTSVQTTHGLCGNQIQYESSCYNPDREKVVINVSRWVRGAKAFSNDIANYRQYAINHEVGHALGKGHEACKDDGRPAPVMMQQTFGVANDYVAKLNEVDASNRGAVPADGKTCTPNAFPVAPQ
;
A
#
# COMPACT_ATOMS: atom_id res chain seq x y z
N MET A 1 -53.03 17.78 55.15
CA MET A 1 -54.33 18.10 54.51
C MET A 1 -54.09 18.00 53.00
N ASN A 2 -54.14 16.83 52.36
CA ASN A 2 -55.26 15.97 51.90
C ASN A 2 -56.00 16.48 50.63
N ARG A 3 -55.98 15.63 49.58
CA ARG A 3 -56.77 15.60 48.32
C ARG A 3 -56.36 16.63 47.23
N THR A 4 -56.29 16.32 45.93
CA THR A 4 -57.24 15.50 45.15
C THR A 4 -56.61 14.95 43.85
N SER A 5 -57.08 13.76 43.50
CA SER A 5 -56.84 12.94 42.31
C SER A 5 -57.52 13.46 41.04
N GLY A 6 -56.91 13.20 39.88
CA GLY A 6 -57.50 13.42 38.55
C GLY A 6 -56.93 12.44 37.51
N GLN A 7 -57.49 11.22 37.48
CA GLN A 7 -57.25 10.21 36.44
C GLN A 7 -57.99 10.59 35.16
N ARG A 8 -57.27 10.72 34.03
CA ARG A 8 -57.86 10.67 32.68
C ARG A 8 -57.62 9.29 32.06
N ARG A 9 -58.71 8.62 31.69
CA ARG A 9 -58.74 7.34 30.97
C ARG A 9 -58.43 7.58 29.48
N GLY A 10 -57.43 6.89 28.95
CA GLY A 10 -57.20 6.74 27.51
C GLY A 10 -57.87 5.45 26.97
N PRO A 11 -58.23 5.40 25.68
CA PRO A 11 -58.96 4.27 25.09
C PRO A 11 -58.07 3.03 24.87
N ALA A 12 -58.72 1.86 24.94
CA ALA A 12 -58.11 0.53 24.83
C ALA A 12 -57.57 0.22 23.41
N PRO A 13 -56.51 -0.62 23.29
CA PRO A 13 -56.01 -1.08 22.00
C PRO A 13 -56.82 -2.28 21.45
N SER A 14 -57.05 -2.27 20.13
CA SER A 14 -57.69 -3.35 19.36
C SER A 14 -56.82 -4.62 19.26
N PRO A 15 -57.44 -5.81 19.11
CA PRO A 15 -56.73 -7.09 19.18
C PRO A 15 -55.98 -7.48 17.89
N ALA A 16 -54.85 -8.17 18.06
CA ALA A 16 -54.05 -8.77 17.00
C ALA A 16 -54.70 -10.06 16.44
N PRO A 17 -54.50 -10.40 15.14
CA PRO A 17 -55.01 -11.64 14.57
C PRO A 17 -54.18 -12.87 14.99
N ALA A 18 -54.91 -13.96 15.26
CA ALA A 18 -54.44 -15.20 15.84
C ALA A 18 -53.57 -16.05 14.89
N ARG A 19 -52.57 -16.70 15.50
CA ARG A 19 -51.70 -17.71 14.89
C ARG A 19 -52.49 -19.01 14.66
N SER A 20 -52.45 -19.54 13.45
CA SER A 20 -53.00 -20.84 13.09
C SER A 20 -52.15 -21.99 13.65
N ALA A 21 -52.85 -22.97 14.22
CA ALA A 21 -52.33 -24.08 14.99
C ALA A 21 -51.62 -25.15 14.15
N LEU A 22 -50.60 -25.74 14.76
CA LEU A 22 -49.85 -26.91 14.33
C LEU A 22 -50.75 -28.16 14.37
N THR A 23 -50.80 -28.92 13.29
CA THR A 23 -51.39 -30.27 13.28
C THR A 23 -50.29 -31.29 13.55
N GLU A 24 -50.38 -31.94 14.71
CA GLU A 24 -49.66 -33.16 15.05
C GLU A 24 -50.14 -34.33 14.18
N ASP A 25 -49.22 -34.98 13.47
CA ASP A 25 -49.40 -36.36 13.06
C ASP A 25 -48.15 -37.20 13.34
N ARG A 26 -48.13 -37.69 14.58
CA ARG A 26 -47.95 -39.10 14.95
C ARG A 26 -46.79 -39.88 14.30
N TYR A 27 -45.73 -39.99 15.10
CA TYR A 27 -44.79 -41.10 15.23
C TYR A 27 -45.30 -42.46 14.68
N ARG A 28 -44.60 -43.04 13.69
CA ARG A 28 -44.61 -44.50 13.44
C ARG A 28 -43.18 -45.02 13.25
N ARG A 29 -42.77 -45.89 14.18
CA ARG A 29 -41.50 -46.60 14.23
C ARG A 29 -41.73 -48.01 13.65
N GLY A 30 -40.94 -48.39 12.65
CA GLY A 30 -40.77 -49.79 12.22
C GLY A 30 -41.36 -50.15 10.86
N ALA A 31 -40.57 -50.04 9.79
CA ALA A 31 -40.70 -50.89 8.61
C ALA A 31 -39.34 -51.06 7.91
N ARG A 32 -38.96 -52.33 7.83
CA ARG A 32 -37.86 -53.07 7.20
C ARG A 32 -37.15 -52.43 5.98
N ARG A 33 -35.82 -52.53 5.98
CA ARG A 33 -34.89 -52.30 4.86
C ARG A 33 -35.10 -53.34 3.75
N THR A 34 -35.06 -52.91 2.49
CA THR A 34 -34.68 -53.75 1.33
C THR A 34 -33.86 -52.92 0.34
N ALA A 35 -32.81 -53.54 -0.16
CA ALA A 35 -31.79 -53.02 -1.07
C ALA A 35 -32.30 -52.81 -2.50
N GLY A 36 -31.61 -51.94 -3.26
CA GLY A 36 -31.79 -51.77 -4.70
C GLY A 36 -31.08 -50.52 -5.25
N GLU A 37 -29.79 -50.66 -5.53
CA GLU A 37 -28.91 -49.97 -6.51
C GLU A 37 -28.92 -48.44 -6.76
N PRO A 38 -27.74 -47.84 -7.01
CA PRO A 38 -27.60 -46.42 -7.35
C PRO A 38 -27.96 -46.12 -8.81
N LEU A 39 -28.66 -45.01 -9.03
CA LEU A 39 -28.95 -44.43 -10.34
C LEU A 39 -27.65 -43.92 -10.99
N ALA A 40 -27.05 -44.73 -11.85
CA ALA A 40 -26.06 -44.28 -12.83
C ALA A 40 -26.80 -43.64 -14.02
N ALA A 41 -26.62 -42.34 -14.22
CA ALA A 41 -27.02 -41.68 -15.44
C ALA A 41 -25.94 -41.91 -16.51
N SER A 42 -26.16 -42.88 -17.41
CA SER A 42 -25.42 -43.00 -18.66
C SER A 42 -25.99 -41.99 -19.67
N TRP A 43 -25.23 -40.95 -19.97
CA TRP A 43 -25.56 -39.99 -21.03
C TRP A 43 -24.86 -40.44 -22.32
N GLU A 44 -25.65 -40.78 -23.33
CA GLU A 44 -25.19 -41.27 -24.62
C GLU A 44 -25.88 -40.44 -25.72
N PRO A 45 -25.15 -39.64 -26.52
CA PRO A 45 -25.72 -38.97 -27.67
C PRO A 45 -25.53 -39.82 -28.93
N ASP A 46 -26.64 -40.23 -29.53
CA ASP A 46 -26.68 -40.82 -30.87
C ASP A 46 -26.17 -39.85 -31.94
N GLY A 47 -25.22 -40.34 -32.75
CA GLY A 47 -25.20 -40.14 -34.20
C GLY A 47 -25.08 -38.71 -34.75
N ALA A 48 -23.86 -38.16 -34.78
CA ALA A 48 -23.49 -37.12 -35.75
C ALA A 48 -22.36 -37.61 -36.68
N LYS A 49 -22.69 -37.83 -37.95
CA LYS A 49 -21.74 -38.24 -38.99
C LYS A 49 -20.67 -37.14 -39.22
N PRO A 50 -19.37 -37.47 -39.35
CA PRO A 50 -18.36 -36.48 -39.70
C PRO A 50 -18.51 -36.08 -41.17
N ARG A 51 -18.84 -34.81 -41.46
CA ARG A 51 -18.66 -34.26 -42.81
C ARG A 51 -17.20 -33.88 -42.98
N GLU A 52 -16.53 -34.61 -43.86
CA GLU A 52 -15.18 -34.34 -44.35
C GLU A 52 -15.15 -32.97 -45.04
N ARG A 53 -14.61 -31.94 -44.37
CA ARG A 53 -14.44 -30.61 -44.95
C ARG A 53 -13.02 -30.47 -45.46
N LYS A 54 -12.87 -30.58 -46.78
CA LYS A 54 -11.62 -30.29 -47.51
C LYS A 54 -11.03 -28.96 -47.04
N ARG A 55 -9.78 -29.01 -46.55
CA ARG A 55 -8.92 -27.85 -46.31
C ARG A 55 -8.73 -27.09 -47.62
N SER A 56 -9.18 -25.84 -47.67
CA SER A 56 -8.86 -24.90 -48.75
C SER A 56 -8.11 -23.71 -48.15
N ILE A 57 -6.85 -23.58 -48.55
CA ILE A 57 -5.85 -22.63 -48.06
C ILE A 57 -6.05 -21.29 -48.77
N LYS A 58 -7.17 -20.59 -48.54
CA LYS A 58 -7.40 -19.29 -49.21
C LYS A 58 -8.01 -18.16 -48.39
N ASN A 59 -8.24 -18.30 -47.08
CA ASN A 59 -8.76 -17.18 -46.25
C ASN A 59 -7.91 -16.91 -45.00
N LEU A 60 -6.60 -16.79 -45.16
CA LEU A 60 -5.66 -16.41 -44.08
C LEU A 60 -5.14 -14.97 -44.24
N ILE A 61 -5.89 -14.09 -44.91
CA ILE A 61 -5.52 -12.68 -45.18
C ILE A 61 -6.58 -11.72 -44.62
N GLY A 62 -7.17 -12.06 -43.46
CA GLY A 62 -8.13 -11.20 -42.76
C GLY A 62 -7.58 -10.51 -41.50
N ASN A 63 -6.59 -11.10 -40.81
CA ASN A 63 -6.22 -10.68 -39.46
C ASN A 63 -4.75 -10.28 -39.26
N TYR A 64 -3.93 -10.22 -40.31
CA TYR A 64 -2.54 -9.80 -40.23
C TYR A 64 -2.24 -8.64 -41.19
N GLY A 65 -2.94 -7.52 -40.98
CA GLY A 65 -2.51 -6.22 -41.50
C GLY A 65 -1.15 -5.82 -40.88
N TRP A 66 -0.36 -5.05 -41.64
CA TRP A 66 0.97 -4.43 -41.41
C TRP A 66 2.13 -5.27 -40.79
N ARG A 67 1.86 -6.28 -39.97
CA ARG A 67 2.84 -7.06 -39.20
C ARG A 67 3.69 -8.04 -40.02
N ILE A 68 3.32 -8.31 -41.27
CA ILE A 68 4.15 -9.12 -42.19
C ILE A 68 5.43 -8.36 -42.59
N TYR A 69 5.41 -7.02 -42.58
CA TYR A 69 6.58 -6.20 -42.90
C TYR A 69 7.46 -5.90 -41.69
N ALA A 70 6.90 -5.94 -40.47
CA ALA A 70 7.64 -5.61 -39.25
C ALA A 70 8.71 -6.66 -38.90
N VAL A 71 8.43 -7.95 -39.11
CA VAL A 71 9.36 -9.04 -38.79
C VAL A 71 10.60 -9.05 -39.70
N PRO A 72 10.51 -8.99 -41.04
CA PRO A 72 11.71 -8.96 -41.89
C PRO A 72 12.53 -7.68 -41.71
N VAL A 73 11.90 -6.53 -41.46
CA VAL A 73 12.61 -5.26 -41.18
C VAL A 73 13.39 -5.34 -39.87
N LEU A 74 12.80 -5.91 -38.83
CA LEU A 74 13.47 -6.06 -37.53
C LEU A 74 14.67 -7.02 -37.60
N VAL A 75 14.57 -8.08 -38.41
CA VAL A 75 15.67 -9.04 -38.65
C VAL A 75 16.83 -8.38 -39.41
N VAL A 76 16.55 -7.55 -40.43
CA VAL A 76 17.59 -6.80 -41.15
C VAL A 76 18.28 -5.78 -40.25
N LEU A 77 17.53 -5.06 -39.41
CA LEU A 77 18.09 -4.11 -38.46
C LEU A 77 18.95 -4.78 -37.40
N THR A 78 18.52 -5.94 -36.87
CA THR A 78 19.35 -6.70 -35.92
C THR A 78 20.62 -7.25 -36.58
N ALA A 79 20.56 -7.71 -37.84
CA ALA A 79 21.74 -8.16 -38.56
C ALA A 79 22.75 -7.02 -38.83
N LEU A 80 22.29 -5.81 -39.14
CA LEU A 80 23.15 -4.64 -39.35
C LEU A 80 23.85 -4.20 -38.06
N VAL A 81 23.14 -4.21 -36.92
CA VAL A 81 23.73 -3.86 -35.61
C VAL A 81 24.80 -4.87 -35.20
N VAL A 82 24.59 -6.17 -35.42
CA VAL A 82 25.59 -7.20 -35.10
C VAL A 82 26.84 -7.07 -35.98
N LEU A 83 26.70 -6.75 -37.26
CA LEU A 83 27.83 -6.54 -38.17
C LEU A 83 28.64 -5.28 -37.83
N ASP A 84 27.99 -4.22 -37.36
CA ASP A 84 28.66 -2.98 -36.94
C ASP A 84 29.46 -3.19 -35.64
N THR A 85 28.92 -3.96 -34.69
CA THR A 85 29.63 -4.31 -33.44
C THR A 85 30.82 -5.24 -33.65
N ALA A 86 30.84 -6.04 -34.71
CA ALA A 86 31.93 -6.96 -35.02
C ALA A 86 33.06 -6.32 -35.84
N ALA A 87 32.82 -5.14 -36.44
CA ALA A 87 33.80 -4.44 -37.28
C ALA A 87 34.61 -3.37 -36.53
N GLN A 88 34.26 -3.08 -35.27
CA GLN A 88 34.84 -1.97 -34.49
C GLN A 88 35.89 -2.37 -33.43
N ASP A 89 36.34 -3.64 -33.45
CA ASP A 89 37.35 -4.14 -32.50
C ASP A 89 38.81 -4.16 -33.02
N ASP A 90 39.05 -3.78 -34.28
CA ASP A 90 40.40 -3.72 -34.85
C ASP A 90 40.71 -2.30 -35.36
N GLN A 91 41.21 -1.40 -34.50
CA GLN A 91 42.29 -0.43 -34.80
C GLN A 91 42.76 0.27 -33.49
N GLY A 92 43.38 -0.51 -32.59
CA GLY A 92 44.25 0.02 -31.54
C GLY A 92 45.71 -0.11 -31.96
N GLY A 93 46.37 1.00 -32.30
CA GLY A 93 47.80 1.01 -32.62
C GLY A 93 48.40 2.42 -32.55
N GLY A 94 49.10 2.71 -31.45
CA GLY A 94 49.82 3.97 -31.26
C GLY A 94 51.17 4.03 -32.00
N VAL A 95 51.74 5.24 -32.07
CA VAL A 95 53.14 5.64 -31.78
C VAL A 95 53.29 7.14 -32.12
N ALA A 96 54.19 7.80 -31.38
CA ALA A 96 54.31 9.24 -31.12
C ALA A 96 55.15 10.09 -32.12
N GLN A 97 55.22 11.39 -31.79
CA GLN A 97 56.04 12.52 -32.29
C GLN A 97 55.47 13.32 -33.50
N GLN A 98 55.46 14.66 -33.56
CA GLN A 98 56.31 15.72 -32.96
C GLN A 98 55.65 17.11 -33.17
N GLY A 99 55.92 18.10 -32.30
CA GLY A 99 56.01 19.53 -32.73
C GLY A 99 55.10 20.58 -32.08
N GLY A 100 55.64 21.32 -31.10
CA GLY A 100 55.70 22.80 -31.11
C GLY A 100 54.44 23.67 -30.84
N GLY A 101 54.38 24.25 -29.64
CA GLY A 101 54.39 25.71 -29.46
C GLY A 101 53.11 26.57 -29.57
N LEU A 102 52.65 27.02 -28.39
CA LEU A 102 52.11 28.37 -28.03
C LEU A 102 50.81 28.89 -28.67
N GLY A 103 49.78 29.10 -27.83
CA GLY A 103 48.72 30.08 -28.12
C GLY A 103 47.42 29.98 -27.31
N GLN A 104 47.37 30.69 -26.19
CA GLN A 104 46.23 31.42 -25.58
C GLN A 104 44.92 30.72 -25.11
N ASP A 105 44.62 31.03 -23.84
CA ASP A 105 43.33 30.96 -23.15
C ASP A 105 42.14 31.54 -23.94
N ARG A 106 41.00 30.84 -23.96
CA ARG A 106 39.76 31.20 -23.23
C ARG A 106 38.56 30.32 -23.65
N SER A 107 37.82 29.92 -22.64
CA SER A 107 36.61 29.09 -22.53
C SER A 107 35.43 29.39 -23.46
N GLU A 108 34.74 28.34 -23.93
CA GLU A 108 33.27 28.18 -24.15
C GLU A 108 33.02 26.73 -24.65
N GLN A 109 32.77 25.74 -23.77
CA GLN A 109 31.46 25.23 -23.32
C GLN A 109 30.66 24.43 -24.39
N ALA A 110 30.67 23.09 -24.27
CA ALA A 110 29.56 22.16 -24.56
C ALA A 110 30.01 20.70 -24.28
N GLU A 111 29.76 20.18 -23.07
CA GLU A 111 28.80 19.09 -22.79
C GLU A 111 29.35 17.69 -23.17
N ASP A 112 30.21 17.14 -22.31
CA ASP A 112 30.58 15.72 -22.29
C ASP A 112 29.69 15.02 -21.25
N HIS A 113 28.73 14.22 -21.71
CA HIS A 113 27.87 13.42 -20.83
C HIS A 113 28.62 12.15 -20.41
N PRO A 114 28.98 11.94 -19.14
CA PRO A 114 29.43 10.64 -18.69
C PRO A 114 28.25 9.68 -18.70
N LYS A 115 28.40 8.62 -19.48
CA LYS A 115 27.53 7.44 -19.50
C LYS A 115 27.52 6.85 -18.09
N VAL A 116 26.44 7.07 -17.35
CA VAL A 116 26.23 6.49 -16.02
C VAL A 116 25.97 5.00 -16.21
N ASP A 117 26.93 4.20 -15.76
CA ASP A 117 26.77 2.76 -15.58
C ASP A 117 25.87 2.58 -14.34
N GLU A 118 24.58 2.33 -14.56
CA GLU A 118 23.58 2.05 -13.51
C GLU A 118 23.79 0.63 -12.97
N THR A 119 24.89 0.43 -12.25
CA THR A 119 24.95 -0.60 -11.21
C THR A 119 24.79 0.13 -9.89
N PRO A 120 23.63 0.04 -9.20
CA PRO A 120 23.48 0.66 -7.89
C PRO A 120 24.59 0.15 -6.97
N PRO A 121 25.33 1.01 -6.25
CA PRO A 121 26.30 0.53 -5.30
C PRO A 121 25.55 -0.31 -4.25
N ALA A 122 25.84 -1.61 -4.22
CA ALA A 122 25.43 -2.57 -3.20
C ALA A 122 26.17 -2.31 -1.87
N ASN A 123 26.10 -1.07 -1.40
CA ASN A 123 26.60 -0.69 -0.08
C ASN A 123 25.57 0.23 0.58
N THR A 124 24.37 -0.33 0.78
CA THR A 124 23.49 0.13 1.85
C THR A 124 24.29 -0.04 3.13
N ALA A 125 24.75 1.05 3.74
CA ALA A 125 25.43 0.95 5.03
C ALA A 125 24.49 0.17 5.96
N LEU A 126 24.93 -1.01 6.38
CA LEU A 126 24.18 -1.93 7.23
C LEU A 126 24.13 -1.31 8.63
N VAL A 127 23.27 -0.31 8.77
CA VAL A 127 23.03 0.34 10.05
C VAL A 127 22.22 -0.66 10.88
N ASP A 128 22.90 -1.39 11.77
CA ASP A 128 22.21 -2.23 12.74
C ASP A 128 21.48 -1.33 13.75
N ILE A 129 20.15 -1.34 13.66
CA ILE A 129 19.21 -0.72 14.60
C ILE A 129 18.32 -1.86 15.11
N PRO A 130 18.56 -2.39 16.32
CA PRO A 130 17.84 -3.56 16.83
C PRO A 130 16.32 -3.40 16.88
N THR A 131 15.86 -2.17 17.11
CA THR A 131 14.45 -1.77 17.17
C THR A 131 13.80 -1.58 15.80
N ALA A 132 14.60 -1.44 14.73
CA ALA A 132 14.11 -1.27 13.37
C ALA A 132 13.75 -2.60 12.68
N VAL A 133 14.25 -3.72 13.18
CA VAL A 133 13.86 -5.04 12.64
C VAL A 133 12.36 -5.27 12.83
N LEU A 134 11.70 -5.81 11.80
CA LEU A 134 10.29 -6.20 11.86
C LEU A 134 10.08 -7.21 13.01
N PRO A 135 9.11 -6.99 13.93
CA PRO A 135 8.78 -7.98 14.95
C PRO A 135 8.41 -9.34 14.35
N GLU A 136 8.58 -10.41 15.12
CA GLU A 136 8.01 -11.70 14.78
C GLU A 136 6.48 -11.65 14.84
N GLY A 137 5.80 -12.48 14.06
CA GLY A 137 4.35 -12.48 14.02
C GLY A 137 3.76 -13.27 12.85
N PRO A 138 2.45 -13.11 12.58
CA PRO A 138 1.77 -13.77 11.48
C PRO A 138 2.44 -13.51 10.12
N SER A 139 2.20 -14.38 9.15
CA SER A 139 2.53 -14.09 7.76
C SER A 139 1.79 -12.84 7.27
N TYR A 140 2.35 -12.17 6.26
CA TYR A 140 1.76 -11.03 5.57
C TYR A 140 1.98 -11.18 4.07
N THR A 141 1.26 -10.40 3.27
CA THR A 141 1.41 -10.40 1.81
C THR A 141 2.72 -9.73 1.39
N GLU A 142 3.62 -10.49 0.76
CA GLU A 142 4.88 -9.94 0.24
C GLU A 142 4.70 -9.23 -1.12
N GLN A 143 3.91 -9.82 -2.02
CA GLN A 143 3.68 -9.35 -3.39
C GLN A 143 2.19 -9.11 -3.67
N GLY A 144 1.84 -7.90 -4.13
CA GLY A 144 0.56 -7.57 -4.73
C GLY A 144 0.67 -7.30 -6.23
N ALA A 145 -0.37 -6.77 -6.86
CA ALA A 145 -0.42 -6.53 -8.30
C ALA A 145 0.18 -5.18 -8.75
N GLY A 146 0.55 -4.30 -7.81
CA GLY A 146 0.98 -2.92 -8.10
C GLY A 146 -0.15 -2.00 -8.55
N THR A 147 -1.40 -2.42 -8.40
CA THR A 147 -2.62 -1.67 -8.67
C THR A 147 -3.53 -1.69 -7.46
N TRP A 148 -4.34 -0.65 -7.25
CA TRP A 148 -5.19 -0.50 -6.06
C TRP A 148 -6.66 -0.41 -6.43
N GLU A 149 -7.50 -0.98 -5.57
CA GLU A 149 -8.95 -0.81 -5.61
C GLU A 149 -9.40 0.15 -4.52
N VAL A 150 -10.15 1.19 -4.90
CA VAL A 150 -10.73 2.16 -3.96
C VAL A 150 -11.81 1.46 -3.15
N VAL A 151 -11.65 1.47 -1.83
CA VAL A 151 -12.68 1.02 -0.91
C VAL A 151 -13.78 2.08 -0.91
N GLN A 152 -14.96 1.69 -1.37
CA GLN A 152 -16.11 2.59 -1.45
C GLN A 152 -16.52 3.08 -0.05
N GLY A 153 -16.98 4.32 0.04
CA GLY A 153 -17.42 4.93 1.29
C GLY A 153 -17.07 6.42 1.41
N ARG A 154 -17.89 7.12 2.18
CA ARG A 154 -17.75 8.55 2.51
C ARG A 154 -17.97 8.75 4.00
N THR A 155 -17.27 9.71 4.58
CA THR A 155 -17.52 10.17 5.95
C THR A 155 -18.10 11.59 5.95
N GLU A 156 -18.67 11.97 7.08
CA GLU A 156 -18.86 13.40 7.37
C GLU A 156 -17.50 14.09 7.53
N LYS A 157 -17.49 15.41 7.37
CA LYS A 157 -16.33 16.24 7.70
C LYS A 157 -16.11 16.23 9.22
N VAL A 158 -14.88 15.96 9.66
CA VAL A 158 -14.47 16.01 11.06
C VAL A 158 -13.35 17.03 11.26
N GLY A 159 -13.38 17.77 12.36
CA GLY A 159 -12.37 18.78 12.69
C GLY A 159 -12.68 20.18 12.15
N ASP A 160 -11.78 21.11 12.48
CA ASP A 160 -11.86 22.52 12.13
C ASP A 160 -10.68 22.94 11.26
N GLY A 161 -10.82 24.03 10.51
CA GLY A 161 -9.79 24.51 9.58
C GLY A 161 -9.95 23.97 8.15
N PRO A 162 -8.93 24.16 7.28
CA PRO A 162 -8.98 23.76 5.88
C PRO A 162 -9.33 22.28 5.70
N LEU A 163 -10.24 21.99 4.77
CA LEU A 163 -10.67 20.63 4.46
C LEU A 163 -9.61 19.91 3.65
N ARG A 164 -9.24 18.71 4.10
CA ARG A 164 -8.45 17.75 3.37
C ARG A 164 -9.27 16.49 3.12
N LYS A 165 -9.47 16.18 1.84
CA LYS A 165 -10.20 15.00 1.39
C LYS A 165 -9.23 13.86 1.15
N TYR A 166 -9.61 12.65 1.55
CA TYR A 166 -8.81 11.46 1.30
C TYR A 166 -9.66 10.32 0.75
N ALA A 167 -9.05 9.47 -0.07
CA ALA A 167 -9.61 8.18 -0.44
C ALA A 167 -8.83 7.05 0.23
N ILE A 168 -9.46 5.90 0.43
CA ILE A 168 -8.82 4.70 0.96
C ILE A 168 -8.84 3.63 -0.12
N GLU A 169 -7.72 2.97 -0.32
CA GLU A 169 -7.58 1.91 -1.30
C GLU A 169 -6.67 0.79 -0.78
N ILE A 170 -6.85 -0.41 -1.34
CA ILE A 170 -6.07 -1.60 -0.99
C ILE A 170 -5.49 -2.15 -2.28
N GLU A 171 -4.20 -2.51 -2.24
CA GLU A 171 -3.55 -3.13 -3.39
C GLU A 171 -4.21 -4.47 -3.73
N VAL A 172 -4.48 -4.69 -5.02
CA VAL A 172 -5.01 -5.95 -5.51
C VAL A 172 -4.02 -7.06 -5.19
N GLY A 173 -4.51 -8.14 -4.57
CA GLY A 173 -3.70 -9.29 -4.16
C GLY A 173 -3.29 -9.28 -2.69
N ILE A 174 -3.55 -8.22 -1.92
CA ILE A 174 -3.40 -8.27 -0.46
C ILE A 174 -4.37 -9.30 0.12
N ASN A 175 -3.83 -10.24 0.90
CA ASN A 175 -4.63 -11.26 1.56
C ASN A 175 -5.68 -10.61 2.48
N PRO A 176 -6.97 -10.99 2.37
CA PRO A 176 -8.03 -10.52 3.26
C PRO A 176 -7.67 -10.52 4.74
N ILE A 177 -6.95 -11.54 5.22
CA ILE A 177 -6.59 -11.65 6.63
C ILE A 177 -5.69 -10.50 7.12
N ASP A 178 -4.84 -9.95 6.25
CA ASP A 178 -3.91 -8.88 6.60
C ASP A 178 -4.62 -7.56 6.92
N HIS A 179 -5.86 -7.41 6.43
CA HIS A 179 -6.69 -6.23 6.63
C HIS A 179 -8.00 -6.51 7.38
N GLY A 180 -8.08 -7.64 8.10
CA GLY A 180 -9.19 -7.95 9.00
C GLY A 180 -10.35 -8.72 8.36
N GLY A 181 -10.12 -9.40 7.23
CA GLY A 181 -11.04 -10.34 6.58
C GLY A 181 -12.12 -9.70 5.70
N ASP A 182 -12.26 -8.38 5.76
CA ASP A 182 -13.22 -7.58 5.01
C ASP A 182 -12.51 -6.32 4.51
N VAL A 183 -12.64 -6.03 3.22
CA VAL A 183 -12.06 -4.86 2.54
C VAL A 183 -12.40 -3.54 3.25
N THR A 184 -13.54 -3.47 3.93
CA THR A 184 -13.99 -2.28 4.66
C THR A 184 -13.40 -2.14 6.07
N THR A 185 -12.79 -3.19 6.64
CA THR A 185 -12.23 -3.16 8.00
C THR A 185 -11.02 -2.23 8.10
N PHE A 186 -10.11 -2.29 7.12
CA PHE A 186 -9.01 -1.33 7.02
C PHE A 186 -9.54 0.10 6.94
N ALA A 187 -10.51 0.33 6.04
CA ALA A 187 -11.05 1.66 5.82
C ALA A 187 -11.74 2.23 7.06
N ARG A 188 -12.58 1.45 7.75
CA ARG A 188 -13.21 1.84 9.03
C ARG A 188 -12.18 2.15 10.13
N THR A 189 -11.07 1.41 10.14
CA THR A 189 -9.99 1.63 11.11
C THR A 189 -9.29 2.95 10.86
N VAL A 190 -8.93 3.24 9.61
CA VAL A 190 -8.33 4.52 9.20
C VAL A 190 -9.27 5.69 9.45
N ASP A 191 -10.56 5.55 9.10
CA ASP A 191 -11.58 6.57 9.36
C ASP A 191 -11.68 6.91 10.85
N ALA A 192 -11.69 5.89 11.72
CA ALA A 192 -11.70 6.08 13.17
C ALA A 192 -10.43 6.77 13.70
N TYR A 193 -9.26 6.38 13.16
CA TYR A 193 -7.97 6.94 13.53
C TYR A 193 -7.83 8.42 13.18
N LEU A 194 -8.35 8.83 12.02
CA LEU A 194 -8.29 10.22 11.56
C LEU A 194 -9.38 11.10 12.19
N ALA A 195 -10.48 10.51 12.66
CA ALA A 195 -11.54 11.22 13.36
C ALA A 195 -11.27 11.40 14.88
N ASP A 196 -10.31 10.67 15.45
CA ASP A 196 -9.93 10.79 16.86
C ASP A 196 -9.49 12.23 17.19
N GLN A 197 -10.01 12.81 18.28
CA GLN A 197 -9.67 14.17 18.73
C GLN A 197 -8.21 14.33 19.15
N ARG A 198 -7.46 13.24 19.31
CA ARG A 198 -6.01 13.28 19.52
C ARG A 198 -5.23 13.29 18.19
N SER A 199 -5.87 12.93 17.07
CA SER A 199 -5.32 13.02 15.72
C SER A 199 -5.26 14.47 15.23
N TRP A 200 -4.85 14.67 13.97
CA TRP A 200 -4.65 15.98 13.35
C TRP A 200 -5.89 16.88 13.43
N VAL A 201 -7.10 16.31 13.34
CA VAL A 201 -8.35 17.06 13.45
C VAL A 201 -8.50 17.79 14.79
N GLY A 202 -7.92 17.25 15.86
CA GLY A 202 -7.91 17.88 17.18
C GLY A 202 -6.97 19.07 17.34
N THR A 203 -6.08 19.30 16.36
CA THR A 203 -5.21 20.49 16.36
C THR A 203 -5.97 21.77 16.04
N GLY A 204 -7.20 21.66 15.50
CA GLY A 204 -8.00 22.79 15.02
C GLY A 204 -7.51 23.44 13.72
N ASN A 205 -6.47 22.88 13.10
CA ASN A 205 -5.83 23.44 11.90
C ASN A 205 -6.12 22.63 10.62
N VAL A 206 -6.86 21.53 10.72
CA VAL A 206 -7.24 20.70 9.57
C VAL A 206 -8.55 19.99 9.85
N SER A 207 -9.40 19.93 8.83
CA SER A 207 -10.56 19.05 8.81
C SER A 207 -10.37 17.94 7.79
N MET A 208 -10.91 16.76 8.07
CA MET A 208 -10.72 15.55 7.27
C MET A 208 -12.06 15.02 6.79
N GLN A 209 -12.11 14.52 5.55
CA GLN A 209 -13.28 13.85 5.00
C GLN A 209 -12.87 12.73 4.03
N ARG A 210 -13.38 11.52 4.23
CA ARG A 210 -13.23 10.45 3.25
C ARG A 210 -14.16 10.66 2.06
N VAL A 211 -13.64 10.48 0.85
CA VAL A 211 -14.40 10.47 -0.42
C VAL A 211 -14.00 9.27 -1.28
N ASP A 212 -14.83 8.94 -2.26
CA ASP A 212 -14.66 7.83 -3.19
C ASP A 212 -14.99 8.22 -4.65
N ASP A 213 -15.16 9.51 -4.92
CA ASP A 213 -15.58 10.07 -6.23
C ASP A 213 -14.42 10.64 -7.07
N GLY A 214 -13.18 10.46 -6.62
CA GLY A 214 -11.99 11.00 -7.30
C GLY A 214 -11.68 12.46 -6.95
N SER A 215 -12.39 13.08 -6.00
CA SER A 215 -12.16 14.45 -5.55
C SER A 215 -11.24 14.57 -4.32
N GLU A 216 -10.53 13.50 -3.96
CA GLU A 216 -9.56 13.48 -2.87
C GLU A 216 -8.29 14.30 -3.16
N ASP A 217 -7.68 14.82 -2.11
CA ASP A 217 -6.36 15.49 -2.18
C ASP A 217 -5.20 14.51 -2.02
N PHE A 218 -5.45 13.33 -1.44
CA PHE A 218 -4.48 12.25 -1.31
C PHE A 218 -5.16 10.89 -1.08
N ARG A 219 -4.42 9.80 -1.31
CA ARG A 219 -4.90 8.42 -1.14
C ARG A 219 -4.15 7.73 -0.01
N ILE A 220 -4.85 6.96 0.82
CA ILE A 220 -4.29 6.09 1.84
C ILE A 220 -4.36 4.65 1.34
N SER A 221 -3.21 4.04 1.07
CA SER A 221 -3.07 2.80 0.32
C SER A 221 -2.41 1.71 1.17
N LEU A 222 -3.14 0.64 1.51
CA LEU A 222 -2.52 -0.57 2.07
C LEU A 222 -1.80 -1.33 0.95
N THR A 223 -0.50 -1.53 1.10
CA THR A 223 0.40 -1.90 0.00
C THR A 223 1.34 -3.03 0.42
N SER A 224 1.65 -3.94 -0.51
CA SER A 224 2.52 -5.09 -0.31
C SER A 224 3.97 -4.65 -0.12
N VAL A 225 4.81 -5.54 0.42
CA VAL A 225 6.22 -5.25 0.67
C VAL A 225 6.96 -4.81 -0.60
N GLN A 226 6.90 -5.62 -1.67
CA GLN A 226 7.64 -5.32 -2.90
C GLN A 226 7.15 -4.03 -3.58
N THR A 227 5.83 -3.80 -3.62
CA THR A 227 5.27 -2.57 -4.17
C THR A 227 5.66 -1.36 -3.33
N THR A 228 5.73 -1.50 -2.01
CA THR A 228 6.21 -0.45 -1.10
C THR A 228 7.68 -0.10 -1.38
N HIS A 229 8.57 -1.08 -1.56
CA HIS A 229 9.98 -0.83 -1.91
C HIS A 229 10.11 -0.01 -3.21
N GLY A 230 9.25 -0.28 -4.20
CA GLY A 230 9.24 0.49 -5.44
C GLY A 230 8.69 1.92 -5.29
N LEU A 231 7.82 2.18 -4.31
CA LEU A 231 7.18 3.49 -4.10
C LEU A 231 7.89 4.37 -3.07
N CYS A 232 8.47 3.77 -2.04
CA CYS A 232 9.10 4.43 -0.90
C CYS A 232 10.63 4.36 -0.93
N GLY A 233 11.18 3.63 -1.90
CA GLY A 233 12.59 3.28 -1.95
C GLY A 233 12.94 2.09 -1.05
N ASN A 234 14.13 1.54 -1.29
CA ASN A 234 14.69 0.39 -0.58
C ASN A 234 16.10 0.69 -0.03
N GLN A 235 16.42 1.99 0.10
CA GLN A 235 17.71 2.47 0.60
C GLN A 235 17.90 2.17 2.08
N ILE A 236 16.82 1.91 2.81
CA ILE A 236 16.86 1.38 4.15
C ILE A 236 16.50 -0.10 4.10
N GLN A 237 17.30 -0.94 4.74
CA GLN A 237 17.08 -2.39 4.80
C GLN A 237 15.82 -2.80 5.59
N TYR A 238 15.16 -1.83 6.25
CA TYR A 238 14.04 -2.07 7.15
C TYR A 238 12.72 -1.68 6.50
N GLU A 239 11.72 -2.55 6.65
CA GLU A 239 10.36 -2.28 6.18
C GLU A 239 9.80 -1.00 6.80
N SER A 240 9.24 -0.13 5.97
CA SER A 240 8.69 1.17 6.35
C SER A 240 7.48 1.53 5.52
N SER A 241 6.68 2.46 6.03
CA SER A 241 5.64 3.18 5.29
C SER A 241 6.21 4.53 4.83
N CYS A 242 5.55 5.19 3.88
CA CYS A 242 5.97 6.51 3.45
C CYS A 242 4.80 7.33 2.87
N TYR A 243 5.03 8.63 2.69
CA TYR A 243 4.25 9.44 1.78
C TYR A 243 5.02 9.63 0.46
N ASN A 244 4.40 9.24 -0.66
CA ASN A 244 4.91 9.48 -2.01
C ASN A 244 4.24 10.74 -2.58
N PRO A 245 4.96 11.88 -2.67
CA PRO A 245 4.38 13.14 -3.13
C PRO A 245 4.04 13.14 -4.62
N ASP A 246 4.80 12.41 -5.45
CA ASP A 246 4.57 12.34 -6.91
C ASP A 246 3.23 11.69 -7.27
N ARG A 247 2.66 10.92 -6.33
CA ARG A 247 1.38 10.21 -6.49
C ARG A 247 0.33 10.61 -5.45
N GLU A 248 0.62 11.62 -4.63
CA GLU A 248 -0.23 12.07 -3.51
C GLU A 248 -0.73 10.88 -2.67
N LYS A 249 0.20 9.98 -2.33
CA LYS A 249 -0.13 8.65 -1.78
C LYS A 249 0.56 8.40 -0.45
N VAL A 250 -0.25 8.21 0.59
CA VAL A 250 0.16 7.62 1.86
C VAL A 250 0.22 6.09 1.68
N VAL A 251 1.43 5.54 1.64
CA VAL A 251 1.69 4.11 1.44
C VAL A 251 1.88 3.46 2.81
N ILE A 252 0.93 2.60 3.19
CA ILE A 252 1.00 1.80 4.41
C ILE A 252 1.51 0.40 4.05
N ASN A 253 2.70 0.07 4.53
CA ASN A 253 3.31 -1.24 4.28
C ASN A 253 2.60 -2.34 5.09
N VAL A 254 2.07 -3.34 4.39
CA VAL A 254 1.29 -4.42 5.00
C VAL A 254 2.08 -5.22 6.04
N SER A 255 3.40 -5.37 5.86
CA SER A 255 4.23 -6.11 6.83
C SER A 255 4.21 -5.44 8.22
N ARG A 256 4.33 -4.12 8.23
CA ARG A 256 4.23 -3.28 9.43
C ARG A 256 2.80 -3.15 9.94
N TRP A 257 1.82 -3.11 9.04
CA TRP A 257 0.43 -3.14 9.45
C TRP A 257 0.08 -4.44 10.20
N VAL A 258 0.64 -5.57 9.80
CA VAL A 258 0.41 -6.88 10.43
C VAL A 258 1.23 -7.06 11.70
N ARG A 259 2.54 -6.72 11.69
CA ARG A 259 3.47 -7.06 12.78
C ARG A 259 3.91 -5.89 13.66
N GLY A 260 3.67 -4.66 13.22
CA GLY A 260 3.98 -3.46 13.98
C GLY A 260 5.47 -3.09 14.00
N ALA A 261 5.87 -2.44 15.09
CA ALA A 261 7.25 -2.03 15.35
C ALA A 261 7.65 -2.36 16.79
N LYS A 262 8.90 -2.76 16.99
CA LYS A 262 9.40 -3.15 18.32
C LYS A 262 9.30 -2.03 19.34
N ALA A 263 9.41 -0.77 18.91
CA ALA A 263 9.23 0.39 19.78
C ALA A 263 7.84 0.40 20.46
N PHE A 264 6.81 -0.12 19.81
CA PHE A 264 5.45 -0.22 20.35
C PHE A 264 5.18 -1.55 21.06
N SER A 265 6.19 -2.39 21.25
CA SER A 265 6.06 -3.71 21.87
C SER A 265 4.94 -4.52 21.20
N ASN A 266 3.95 -4.99 21.97
CA ASN A 266 2.81 -5.76 21.46
C ASN A 266 1.56 -4.90 21.16
N ASP A 267 1.67 -3.57 21.26
CA ASP A 267 0.55 -2.66 21.05
C ASP A 267 0.39 -2.31 19.55
N ILE A 268 -0.10 -3.29 18.80
CA ILE A 268 -0.30 -3.16 17.35
C ILE A 268 -1.33 -2.08 17.00
N ALA A 269 -2.34 -1.87 17.85
CA ALA A 269 -3.37 -0.86 17.60
C ALA A 269 -2.78 0.55 17.70
N ASN A 270 -1.96 0.81 18.71
CA ASN A 270 -1.27 2.09 18.86
C ASN A 270 -0.24 2.30 17.74
N TYR A 271 0.48 1.26 17.32
CA TYR A 271 1.37 1.36 16.16
C TYR A 271 0.62 1.73 14.87
N ARG A 272 -0.51 1.09 14.59
CA ARG A 272 -1.30 1.36 13.37
C ARG A 272 -1.83 2.79 13.37
N GLN A 273 -2.31 3.27 14.51
CA GLN A 273 -2.70 4.67 14.69
C GLN A 273 -1.52 5.62 14.46
N TYR A 274 -0.34 5.28 14.99
CA TYR A 274 0.90 6.05 14.78
C TYR A 274 1.24 6.12 13.30
N ALA A 275 1.30 4.97 12.60
CA ALA A 275 1.67 4.91 11.20
C ALA A 275 0.73 5.77 10.34
N ILE A 276 -0.59 5.65 10.54
CA ILE A 276 -1.56 6.48 9.84
C ILE A 276 -1.33 7.97 10.12
N ASN A 277 -1.19 8.39 11.38
CA ASN A 277 -1.00 9.80 11.70
C ASN A 277 0.34 10.34 11.20
N HIS A 278 1.41 9.54 11.24
CA HIS A 278 2.73 9.92 10.76
C HIS A 278 2.72 10.17 9.24
N GLU A 279 2.26 9.20 8.45
CA GLU A 279 2.26 9.32 7.00
C GLU A 279 1.26 10.38 6.50
N VAL A 280 0.08 10.49 7.15
CA VAL A 280 -0.85 11.59 6.86
C VAL A 280 -0.23 12.93 7.27
N GLY A 281 0.59 12.97 8.32
CA GLY A 281 1.38 14.15 8.67
C GLY A 281 2.23 14.65 7.50
N HIS A 282 2.91 13.75 6.79
CA HIS A 282 3.64 14.11 5.58
C HIS A 282 2.73 14.63 4.46
N ALA A 283 1.56 14.02 4.23
CA ALA A 283 0.56 14.52 3.27
C ALA A 283 0.02 15.92 3.64
N LEU A 284 0.06 16.26 4.94
CA LEU A 284 -0.25 17.59 5.47
C LEU A 284 0.96 18.55 5.50
N GLY A 285 2.10 18.15 4.94
CA GLY A 285 3.31 18.95 4.84
C GLY A 285 4.14 19.01 6.14
N LYS A 286 4.01 18.02 7.02
CA LYS A 286 4.85 17.92 8.23
C LYS A 286 6.12 17.14 7.91
N GLY A 287 7.25 17.68 8.34
CA GLY A 287 8.55 16.98 8.32
C GLY A 287 8.78 16.21 9.61
N HIS A 288 9.86 15.42 9.63
CA HIS A 288 10.24 14.68 10.83
C HIS A 288 10.60 15.61 12.01
N GLU A 289 10.34 15.12 13.22
CA GLU A 289 10.69 15.80 14.48
C GLU A 289 11.51 14.89 15.39
N ALA A 290 12.45 15.47 16.13
CA ALA A 290 13.23 14.76 17.14
C ALA A 290 12.46 14.63 18.48
N CYS A 291 12.84 13.66 19.30
CA CYS A 291 12.50 13.64 20.72
C CYS A 291 13.01 14.92 21.38
N LYS A 292 12.11 15.67 22.03
CA LYS A 292 12.41 16.98 22.62
C LYS A 292 13.04 16.83 24.00
N ASP A 293 12.46 15.94 24.80
CA ASP A 293 12.74 15.75 26.22
C ASP A 293 12.75 14.26 26.59
N ASP A 294 13.66 13.86 27.47
CA ASP A 294 13.79 12.47 27.93
C ASP A 294 12.55 11.97 28.67
N GLY A 295 12.16 10.74 28.34
CA GLY A 295 11.02 10.04 28.95
C GLY A 295 9.66 10.63 28.62
N ARG A 296 9.58 11.65 27.75
CA ARG A 296 8.32 12.24 27.30
C ARG A 296 7.78 11.51 26.08
N PRO A 297 6.47 11.63 25.78
CA PRO A 297 5.91 11.14 24.52
C PRO A 297 6.67 11.72 23.32
N ALA A 298 7.09 10.86 22.40
CA ALA A 298 7.72 11.29 21.15
C ALA A 298 6.73 12.15 20.34
N PRO A 299 7.18 13.17 19.60
CA PRO A 299 6.34 13.79 18.57
C PRO A 299 5.87 12.73 17.58
N VAL A 300 4.63 12.82 17.08
CA VAL A 300 4.11 11.83 16.11
C VAL A 300 4.95 11.78 14.83
N MET A 301 5.60 12.89 14.48
CA MET A 301 6.51 12.99 13.34
C MET A 301 7.93 12.48 13.63
N MET A 302 8.23 11.95 14.82
CA MET A 302 9.44 11.16 15.02
C MET A 302 9.30 9.82 14.28
N GLN A 303 10.37 9.30 13.70
CA GLN A 303 10.38 8.03 12.96
C GLN A 303 10.34 6.80 13.90
N GLN A 304 9.28 6.69 14.70
CA GLN A 304 9.14 5.73 15.80
C GLN A 304 9.04 4.26 15.35
N THR A 305 8.77 3.99 14.06
CA THR A 305 8.89 2.62 13.48
C THR A 305 10.26 2.01 13.74
N PHE A 306 11.31 2.84 13.81
CA PHE A 306 12.69 2.38 13.97
C PHE A 306 13.21 2.52 15.40
N GLY A 307 12.55 3.32 16.24
CA GLY A 307 12.93 3.53 17.63
C GLY A 307 12.46 4.88 18.16
N VAL A 308 12.47 5.03 19.48
CA VAL A 308 12.12 6.27 20.20
C VAL A 308 13.35 6.95 20.82
N ALA A 309 14.55 6.45 20.50
CA ALA A 309 15.82 7.09 20.82
C ALA A 309 16.29 7.94 19.64
N ASN A 310 16.66 9.19 19.90
CA ASN A 310 17.18 10.12 18.91
C ASN A 310 18.42 9.58 18.20
N ASP A 311 19.32 8.93 18.92
CA ASP A 311 20.54 8.34 18.36
C ASP A 311 20.25 7.27 17.29
N TYR A 312 19.20 6.46 17.49
CA TYR A 312 18.81 5.44 16.50
C TYR A 312 18.22 6.08 15.23
N VAL A 313 17.38 7.11 15.41
CA VAL A 313 16.79 7.83 14.29
C VAL A 313 17.83 8.66 13.55
N ALA A 314 18.78 9.28 14.25
CA ALA A 314 19.90 9.99 13.66
C ALA A 314 20.75 9.05 12.79
N LYS A 315 21.07 7.86 13.29
CA LYS A 315 21.81 6.83 12.57
C LYS A 315 21.09 6.35 11.30
N LEU A 316 19.75 6.23 11.34
CA LEU A 316 18.94 5.95 10.16
C LEU A 316 19.01 7.09 9.14
N ASN A 317 18.98 8.33 9.61
CA ASN A 317 18.97 9.52 8.75
C ASN A 317 20.34 9.81 8.12
N GLU A 318 21.40 9.11 8.51
CA GLU A 318 22.70 9.18 7.82
C GLU A 318 22.62 8.57 6.41
N VAL A 319 21.86 7.48 6.27
CA VAL A 319 21.69 6.74 5.01
C VAL A 319 20.55 7.25 4.14
N ASP A 320 19.59 7.95 4.75
CA ASP A 320 18.52 8.65 4.04
C ASP A 320 18.92 10.11 3.78
N ALA A 321 19.32 10.40 2.55
CA ALA A 321 19.76 11.73 2.14
C ALA A 321 18.69 12.82 2.36
N SER A 322 17.41 12.47 2.33
CA SER A 322 16.30 13.42 2.51
C SER A 322 16.11 13.85 3.96
N ASN A 323 16.59 13.04 4.91
CA ASN A 323 16.36 13.23 6.35
C ASN A 323 17.63 13.54 7.14
N ARG A 324 18.78 13.67 6.46
CA ARG A 324 20.07 13.93 7.09
C ARG A 324 20.02 15.19 7.96
N GLY A 325 20.32 15.02 9.24
CA GLY A 325 20.34 16.11 10.23
C GLY A 325 18.98 16.53 10.79
N ALA A 326 17.87 15.87 10.40
CA ALA A 326 16.55 16.17 10.95
C ALA A 326 16.42 15.80 12.44
N VAL A 327 17.20 14.81 12.89
CA VAL A 327 17.23 14.35 14.29
C VAL A 327 18.68 14.36 14.79
N PRO A 328 18.99 15.07 15.89
CA PRO A 328 20.33 15.08 16.47
C PRO A 328 20.59 13.78 17.24
N ALA A 329 21.84 13.32 17.28
CA ALA A 329 22.28 12.24 18.18
C ALA A 329 22.61 12.83 19.57
N ASP A 330 21.60 13.28 20.31
CA ASP A 330 21.74 13.96 21.61
C ASP A 330 21.49 13.05 22.82
N GLY A 331 21.41 11.73 22.61
CA GLY A 331 21.19 10.74 23.67
C GLY A 331 19.75 10.66 24.16
N LYS A 332 18.83 11.49 23.65
CA LYS A 332 17.47 11.53 24.18
C LYS A 332 16.64 10.33 23.79
N THR A 333 15.82 9.87 24.73
CA THR A 333 14.89 8.76 24.52
C THR A 333 13.49 9.10 25.01
N CYS A 334 12.53 9.10 24.08
CA CYS A 334 11.12 9.33 24.34
C CYS A 334 10.36 8.01 24.60
N THR A 335 9.06 8.11 24.92
CA THR A 335 8.12 6.99 24.91
C THR A 335 7.31 6.97 23.62
N PRO A 336 6.85 5.79 23.15
CA PRO A 336 6.00 5.70 21.96
C PRO A 336 4.73 6.54 22.07
N ASN A 337 4.35 7.20 20.98
CA ASN A 337 3.18 8.05 20.91
C ASN A 337 2.60 8.10 19.49
N ALA A 338 1.31 7.82 19.38
CA ALA A 338 0.61 7.79 18.09
C ALA A 338 -0.06 9.11 17.70
N PHE A 339 -0.02 10.14 18.55
CA PHE A 339 -0.90 11.30 18.41
C PHE A 339 -0.16 12.63 18.27
N PRO A 340 -0.56 13.52 17.35
CA PRO A 340 -0.05 14.88 17.27
C PRO A 340 -0.53 15.77 18.42
N VAL A 341 -1.71 15.50 18.98
CA VAL A 341 -2.26 16.26 20.11
C VAL A 341 -1.98 15.49 21.40
N ALA A 342 -1.38 16.19 22.37
CA ALA A 342 -1.14 15.61 23.69
C ALA A 342 -2.46 15.26 24.39
N PRO A 343 -2.51 14.21 25.24
CA PRO A 343 -3.66 13.97 26.10
C PRO A 343 -3.97 15.23 26.93
N GLN A 344 -5.24 15.67 26.90
CA GLN A 344 -5.71 16.82 27.67
C GLN A 344 -5.85 16.49 29.16
#